data_AF-A0A2C0ZYY6-F1
#
_entry.id   AF-A0A2C0ZYY6-F1
#
_cell.length_a   1.000
_cell.length_b   1.000
_cell.length_c   1.000
_cell.angle_alpha   90.00
_cell.angle_beta   90.00
_cell.angle_gamma   90.00
#
_symmetry.space_group_name_H-M   'P 1'
#
loop_
_entity.id
_entity.type
_entity.pdbx_description
1 polymer ?
#
loop_
_entity_poly.entity_id
_entity_poly.type
_entity_poly.pdbx_seq_one_letter_code
_entity_poly.pdbx_strand_id
1 'polypeptide(L)'
;MKKYEKMLIGINDEELNCFTSKGDWLYISNKKDTKKGLFTLPSGFHYFVSINEKRMPSEIGVVKKIPNAITARELAELEYTSRKKDKSLINDDELKEYEWFLEKINAQPEHTPMGTTWFERIFPKKEKELRVHKKFFSGLSKEEKKELFVD
;
A
#
# COMPACT_ATOMS: atom_id res chain seq x y z
N MET A 1 16.55 -4.12 14.27
CA MET A 1 15.38 -3.58 13.53
C MET A 1 14.13 -4.33 13.96
N LYS A 2 13.00 -3.63 14.09
CA LYS A 2 11.70 -4.23 14.44
C LYS A 2 11.20 -5.13 13.29
N LYS A 3 10.52 -6.22 13.66
CA LYS A 3 9.89 -7.15 12.72
C LYS A 3 8.37 -6.97 12.75
N TYR A 4 7.73 -7.20 11.62
CA TYR A 4 6.32 -6.96 11.35
C TYR A 4 5.67 -8.21 10.79
N GLU A 5 4.57 -8.64 11.38
CA GLU A 5 3.91 -9.92 11.06
C GLU A 5 2.74 -9.78 10.09
N LYS A 6 2.37 -8.55 9.74
CA LYS A 6 1.30 -8.25 8.80
C LYS A 6 1.79 -7.40 7.65
N MET A 7 1.22 -7.64 6.48
CA MET A 7 1.48 -6.90 5.26
C MET A 7 0.15 -6.49 4.60
N LEU A 8 0.21 -5.45 3.79
CA LEU A 8 -0.91 -5.04 2.96
C LEU A 8 -0.90 -5.83 1.65
N ILE A 9 -2.00 -6.49 1.32
CA ILE A 9 -2.13 -7.30 0.11
C ILE A 9 -3.21 -6.79 -0.85
N GLY A 10 -3.07 -7.10 -2.13
CA GLY A 10 -4.06 -6.84 -3.18
C GLY A 10 -5.26 -7.77 -3.11
N ILE A 11 -6.42 -7.27 -3.58
CA ILE A 11 -7.71 -7.99 -3.60
C ILE A 11 -8.28 -8.24 -5.00
N ASN A 12 -7.71 -7.62 -6.04
CA ASN A 12 -8.16 -7.65 -7.44
C ASN A 12 -9.67 -7.42 -7.63
N ASP A 13 -10.08 -6.16 -7.69
CA ASP A 13 -11.46 -5.73 -7.88
C ASP A 13 -11.47 -4.42 -8.70
N GLU A 14 -11.89 -4.49 -9.97
CA GLU A 14 -11.87 -3.33 -10.85
C GLU A 14 -12.90 -2.26 -10.47
N GLU A 15 -14.03 -2.65 -9.85
CA GLU A 15 -15.06 -1.70 -9.39
C GLU A 15 -14.53 -0.82 -8.26
N LEU A 16 -13.61 -1.37 -7.46
CA LEU A 16 -12.87 -0.65 -6.41
C LEU A 16 -11.53 -0.06 -6.88
N ASN A 17 -11.30 0.05 -8.20
CA ASN A 17 -10.04 0.52 -8.79
C ASN A 17 -8.79 -0.27 -8.29
N CYS A 18 -8.95 -1.56 -8.03
CA CYS A 18 -7.90 -2.46 -7.55
C CYS A 18 -7.46 -3.43 -8.64
N PHE A 19 -6.38 -3.11 -9.35
CA PHE A 19 -5.91 -3.89 -10.50
C PHE A 19 -4.72 -4.82 -10.17
N THR A 20 -4.36 -4.91 -8.89
CA THR A 20 -3.30 -5.80 -8.38
C THR A 20 -3.81 -7.22 -8.28
N SER A 21 -2.94 -8.20 -8.46
CA SER A 21 -3.32 -9.60 -8.27
C SER A 21 -3.67 -9.84 -6.80
N LYS A 22 -4.62 -10.74 -6.54
CA LYS A 22 -4.95 -11.14 -5.16
C LYS A 22 -3.70 -11.73 -4.51
N GLY A 23 -3.36 -11.24 -3.31
CA GLY A 23 -2.17 -11.68 -2.55
C GLY A 23 -0.87 -10.94 -2.89
N ASP A 24 -0.82 -10.13 -3.94
CA ASP A 24 0.36 -9.28 -4.20
C ASP A 24 0.59 -8.32 -3.03
N TRP A 25 1.83 -8.21 -2.58
CA TRP A 25 2.18 -7.23 -1.56
C TRP A 25 2.12 -5.82 -2.11
N LEU A 26 1.63 -4.89 -1.29
CA LEU A 26 1.38 -3.52 -1.70
C LEU A 26 2.25 -2.53 -0.93
N TYR A 27 2.76 -1.53 -1.65
CA TYR A 27 3.38 -0.35 -1.06
C TYR A 27 2.81 0.93 -1.67
N ILE A 28 3.10 2.07 -1.05
CA ILE A 28 2.64 3.38 -1.50
C ILE A 28 3.18 3.69 -2.91
N SER A 29 2.30 4.16 -3.79
CA SER A 29 2.69 4.63 -5.13
C SER A 29 3.57 5.88 -5.07
N ASN A 30 4.51 5.98 -6.00
CA ASN A 30 5.27 7.21 -6.25
C ASN A 30 4.73 7.98 -7.45
N LYS A 31 5.26 9.18 -7.67
CA LYS A 31 4.89 10.04 -8.81
C LYS A 31 5.21 9.46 -10.19
N LYS A 32 6.10 8.47 -10.28
CA LYS A 32 6.53 7.81 -11.53
C LYS A 32 5.76 6.52 -11.80
N ASP A 33 4.93 6.06 -10.85
CA ASP A 33 4.14 4.85 -10.99
C ASP A 33 2.98 5.14 -11.96
N THR A 34 2.66 4.16 -12.81
CA THR A 34 1.69 4.30 -13.90
C THR A 34 0.65 3.18 -13.84
N LYS A 35 -0.57 3.49 -14.26
CA LYS A 35 -1.61 2.50 -14.51
C LYS A 35 -1.26 1.74 -15.80
N LYS A 36 -1.03 0.43 -15.66
CA LYS A 36 -0.76 -0.49 -16.78
C LYS A 36 0.44 -0.07 -17.66
N GLY A 37 1.40 0.69 -17.14
CA GLY A 37 2.56 1.17 -17.91
C GLY A 37 2.25 2.29 -18.92
N LEU A 38 0.98 2.72 -19.04
CA LEU A 38 0.50 3.53 -20.15
C LEU A 38 -0.07 4.89 -19.72
N PHE A 39 -0.66 4.98 -18.53
CA PHE A 39 -1.31 6.20 -18.06
C PHE A 39 -0.81 6.58 -16.66
N THR A 40 -0.57 7.86 -16.41
CA THR A 40 -0.28 8.35 -15.05
C THR A 40 -1.49 8.12 -14.14
N LEU A 41 -1.24 7.86 -12.86
CA LEU A 41 -2.32 7.69 -11.89
C LEU A 41 -3.07 9.02 -11.70
N PRO A 42 -4.41 9.03 -11.64
CA PRO A 42 -5.20 10.24 -11.41
C PRO A 42 -4.71 10.99 -10.17
N SER A 43 -4.44 12.29 -10.29
CA SER A 43 -3.82 13.11 -9.24
C SER A 43 -4.67 13.26 -7.96
N GLY A 44 -5.97 12.95 -8.03
CA GLY A 44 -6.92 13.04 -6.92
C GLY A 44 -6.97 11.80 -6.00
N PHE A 45 -6.48 10.63 -6.45
CA PHE A 45 -6.57 9.38 -5.70
C PHE A 45 -5.18 8.80 -5.46
N HIS A 46 -4.89 8.44 -4.22
CA HIS A 46 -3.57 7.92 -3.84
C HIS A 46 -3.66 6.40 -3.78
N TYR A 47 -2.89 5.76 -4.65
CA TYR A 47 -2.90 4.32 -4.83
C TYR A 47 -1.76 3.67 -4.03
N PHE A 48 -1.97 2.41 -3.70
CA PHE A 48 -0.86 1.48 -3.55
C PHE A 48 -0.48 0.88 -4.90
N VAL A 49 0.67 0.22 -4.95
CA VAL A 49 1.16 -0.51 -6.11
C VAL A 49 1.76 -1.84 -5.67
N SER A 50 1.64 -2.86 -6.51
CA SER A 50 2.26 -4.17 -6.24
C SER A 50 3.78 -4.08 -6.20
N ILE A 51 4.40 -4.77 -5.24
CA ILE A 51 5.85 -4.88 -5.08
C ILE A 51 6.38 -6.00 -5.97
N ASN A 52 6.16 -5.86 -7.27
CA ASN A 52 6.63 -6.76 -8.31
C ASN A 52 6.88 -5.99 -9.60
N GLU A 53 7.40 -6.64 -10.64
CA GLU A 53 7.77 -5.98 -11.88
C GLU A 53 6.59 -5.30 -12.61
N LYS A 54 5.35 -5.73 -12.34
CA LYS A 54 4.15 -5.16 -12.97
C LYS A 54 3.72 -3.84 -12.35
N ARG A 55 4.01 -3.64 -11.06
CA ARG A 55 3.64 -2.43 -10.28
C ARG A 55 2.21 -1.97 -10.50
N MET A 56 1.27 -2.92 -10.51
CA MET A 56 -0.13 -2.65 -10.77
C MET A 56 -0.71 -1.78 -9.65
N PRO A 57 -1.55 -0.78 -9.96
CA PRO A 57 -2.11 0.09 -8.94
C PRO A 57 -3.34 -0.51 -8.27
N SER A 58 -3.56 -0.14 -7.01
CA SER A 58 -4.73 -0.53 -6.24
C SER A 58 -5.09 0.53 -5.21
N GLU A 59 -6.34 0.98 -5.22
CA GLU A 59 -6.79 2.06 -4.31
C GLU A 59 -6.89 1.58 -2.85
N ILE A 60 -7.21 0.30 -2.67
CA ILE A 60 -7.37 -0.35 -1.37
C ILE A 60 -6.53 -1.61 -1.31
N GLY A 61 -5.81 -1.79 -0.20
CA GLY A 61 -5.24 -3.08 0.16
C GLY A 61 -5.93 -3.66 1.39
N VAL A 62 -5.68 -4.93 1.69
CA VAL A 62 -6.19 -5.58 2.90
C VAL A 62 -5.03 -6.06 3.77
N VAL A 63 -5.14 -5.81 5.07
CA VAL A 63 -4.16 -6.30 6.05
C VAL A 63 -4.29 -7.82 6.18
N LYS A 64 -3.20 -8.55 5.95
CA LYS A 64 -3.11 -9.99 6.19
C LYS A 64 -1.88 -10.34 7.00
N LYS A 65 -1.98 -11.42 7.77
CA LYS A 65 -0.80 -12.01 8.40
C LYS A 65 0.08 -12.65 7.32
N ILE A 66 1.39 -12.46 7.43
CA ILE A 66 2.38 -13.09 6.54
C ILE A 66 3.07 -14.24 7.26
N PRO A 67 3.47 -15.30 6.53
CA PRO A 67 4.06 -16.49 7.14
C PRO A 67 5.41 -16.20 7.82
N ASN A 68 6.18 -15.26 7.27
CA ASN A 68 7.46 -14.84 7.82
C ASN A 68 7.42 -13.35 8.08
N ALA A 69 7.70 -12.94 9.32
CA ALA A 69 7.75 -11.53 9.67
C ALA A 69 8.88 -10.81 8.91
N ILE A 70 8.61 -9.57 8.51
CA ILE A 70 9.50 -8.74 7.69
C ILE A 70 9.96 -7.49 8.43
N THR A 71 11.14 -6.98 8.09
CA THR A 71 11.68 -5.69 8.54
C THR A 71 11.44 -4.59 7.51
N ALA A 72 11.54 -3.34 7.93
CA ALA A 72 11.49 -2.20 7.00
C ALA A 72 12.58 -2.26 5.91
N ARG A 73 13.76 -2.80 6.23
CA ARG A 73 14.88 -2.98 5.28
C ARG A 73 14.51 -3.98 4.18
N GLU A 74 14.00 -5.15 4.57
CA GLU A 74 13.61 -6.18 3.60
C GLU A 74 12.48 -5.69 2.69
N LEU A 75 11.51 -4.96 3.23
CA LEU A 75 10.47 -4.33 2.42
C LEU A 75 11.06 -3.31 1.42
N ALA A 76 11.97 -2.45 1.88
CA ALA A 76 12.65 -1.48 1.03
C ALA A 76 13.44 -2.15 -0.10
N GLU A 77 14.15 -3.23 0.19
CA GLU A 77 14.91 -3.98 -0.80
C GLU A 77 14.02 -4.63 -1.86
N LEU A 78 12.87 -5.18 -1.48
CA LEU A 78 11.86 -5.70 -2.41
C LEU A 78 11.29 -4.59 -3.30
N GLU A 79 10.97 -3.44 -2.71
CA GLU A 79 10.49 -2.25 -3.40
C GLU A 79 11.50 -1.76 -4.44
N TYR A 80 12.75 -1.60 -4.03
CA TYR A 80 13.85 -1.20 -4.88
C TYR A 80 14.08 -2.19 -6.04
N THR A 81 14.06 -3.49 -5.76
CA THR A 81 14.15 -4.53 -6.78
C THR A 81 13.01 -4.44 -7.79
N SER A 82 11.77 -4.26 -7.33
CA SER A 82 10.60 -4.10 -8.22
C SER A 82 10.71 -2.89 -9.15
N ARG A 83 11.49 -1.87 -8.76
CA ARG A 83 11.77 -0.66 -9.54
C ARG A 83 13.07 -0.72 -10.34
N LYS A 84 13.81 -1.84 -10.31
CA LYS A 84 15.16 -1.97 -10.89
C LYS A 84 16.10 -0.87 -10.40
N LYS A 85 15.98 -0.48 -9.13
CA LYS A 85 16.86 0.48 -8.46
C LYS A 85 17.97 -0.22 -7.70
N ASP A 86 19.09 0.49 -7.52
CA ASP A 86 20.19 0.02 -6.68
C ASP A 86 19.84 0.09 -5.19
N LYS A 87 19.91 -1.05 -4.50
CA LYS A 87 19.63 -1.20 -3.06
C LYS A 87 20.65 -0.47 -2.19
N SER A 88 21.84 -0.16 -2.70
CA SER A 88 22.86 0.60 -1.96
C SER A 88 22.41 2.02 -1.62
N LEU A 89 21.42 2.55 -2.35
CA LEU A 89 20.88 3.89 -2.17
C LEU A 89 19.89 4.00 -1.00
N ILE A 90 19.47 2.87 -0.43
CA ILE A 90 18.55 2.83 0.71
C ILE A 90 19.23 3.45 1.93
N ASN A 91 18.77 4.64 2.31
CA ASN A 91 19.27 5.38 3.46
C ASN A 91 18.29 5.35 4.65
N ASP A 92 18.73 5.88 5.78
CA ASP A 92 17.96 5.86 7.04
C ASP A 92 16.64 6.63 6.97
N ASP A 93 16.57 7.72 6.19
CA ASP A 93 15.34 8.48 6.03
C ASP A 93 14.32 7.72 5.19
N GLU A 94 14.75 7.04 4.12
CA GLU A 94 13.87 6.14 3.38
C GLU A 94 13.39 4.97 4.24
N LEU A 95 14.27 4.39 5.06
CA LEU A 95 13.90 3.29 5.97
C LEU A 95 12.82 3.70 6.97
N LYS A 96 12.83 4.95 7.45
CA LYS A 96 11.77 5.48 8.32
C LYS A 96 10.41 5.49 7.62
N GLU A 97 10.35 5.74 6.31
CA GLU A 97 9.08 5.70 5.57
C GLU A 97 8.51 4.28 5.50
N TYR A 98 9.37 3.29 5.21
CA TYR A 98 8.97 1.88 5.21
C TYR A 98 8.56 1.39 6.60
N GLU A 99 9.29 1.83 7.64
CA GLU A 99 8.97 1.51 9.02
C GLU A 99 7.62 2.12 9.42
N TRP A 100 7.41 3.41 9.18
CA TRP A 100 6.14 4.08 9.42
C TRP A 100 4.98 3.37 8.73
N PHE A 101 5.15 2.98 7.45
CA PHE A 101 4.14 2.24 6.72
C PHE A 101 3.80 0.91 7.40
N LEU A 102 4.82 0.09 7.71
CA LEU A 102 4.64 -1.19 8.36
C LEU A 102 4.00 -1.06 9.76
N GLU A 103 4.34 -0.03 10.53
CA GLU A 103 3.69 0.28 11.80
C GLU A 103 2.20 0.56 11.63
N LYS A 104 1.82 1.36 10.62
CA LYS A 104 0.41 1.65 10.34
C LYS A 104 -0.36 0.40 9.97
N ILE A 105 0.22 -0.48 9.14
CA ILE A 105 -0.40 -1.76 8.77
C ILE A 105 -0.50 -2.68 9.99
N ASN A 106 0.54 -2.79 10.79
CA ASN A 106 0.60 -3.73 11.91
C ASN A 106 -0.21 -3.28 13.13
N ALA A 107 -0.59 -2.01 13.21
CA ALA A 107 -1.55 -1.51 14.20
C ALA A 107 -3.00 -1.95 13.94
N GLN A 108 -3.32 -2.43 12.73
CA GLN A 108 -4.69 -2.77 12.35
C GLN A 108 -4.97 -4.27 12.49
N PRO A 109 -6.21 -4.69 12.82
CA PRO A 109 -6.60 -6.09 12.78
C PRO A 109 -6.43 -6.69 11.38
N GLU A 110 -6.25 -8.01 11.32
CA GLU A 110 -6.32 -8.74 10.06
C GLU A 110 -7.67 -8.53 9.36
N HIS A 111 -7.67 -8.61 8.04
CA HIS A 111 -8.82 -8.34 7.15
C HIS A 111 -9.29 -6.88 7.13
N THR A 112 -8.53 -5.96 7.72
CA THR A 112 -8.86 -4.53 7.66
C THR A 112 -8.50 -3.98 6.27
N PRO A 113 -9.46 -3.41 5.52
CA PRO A 113 -9.15 -2.70 4.30
C PRO A 113 -8.53 -1.34 4.61
N MET A 114 -7.47 -1.00 3.90
CA MET A 114 -6.68 0.23 4.06
C MET A 114 -6.62 0.98 2.74
N GLY A 115 -6.62 2.30 2.79
CA GLY A 115 -6.44 3.20 1.67
C GLY A 115 -5.36 4.24 1.94
N THR A 116 -5.00 5.01 0.91
CA THR A 116 -4.14 6.19 1.08
C THR A 116 -4.78 7.46 0.52
N THR A 117 -4.55 8.59 1.17
CA THR A 117 -5.00 9.92 0.71
C THR A 117 -3.97 10.99 1.08
N TRP A 118 -3.86 12.05 0.27
CA TRP A 118 -3.22 13.28 0.76
C TRP A 118 -4.22 14.04 1.62
N PHE A 119 -3.78 14.40 2.82
CA PHE A 119 -4.41 15.40 3.64
C PHE A 119 -3.76 16.76 3.36
N GLU A 120 -4.51 17.69 2.78
CA GLU A 120 -4.05 19.07 2.60
C GLU A 120 -4.49 19.92 3.78
N ARG A 121 -3.53 20.44 4.54
CA ARG A 121 -3.77 21.49 5.53
C ARG A 121 -3.44 22.82 4.87
N ILE A 122 -4.41 23.74 4.83
CA ILE A 122 -4.27 25.00 4.09
C ILE A 122 -3.82 26.15 5.01
N PHE A 123 -3.95 26.02 6.35
CA PHE A 123 -3.62 27.07 7.31
C PHE A 123 -2.91 26.53 8.56
N PRO A 124 -1.87 27.20 9.10
CA PRO A 124 -1.28 28.49 8.68
C PRO A 124 -0.27 28.40 7.52
N LYS A 125 0.08 27.19 7.06
CA LYS A 125 0.88 26.94 5.85
C LYS A 125 0.22 25.83 5.04
N LYS A 126 0.36 25.89 3.71
CA LYS A 126 -0.10 24.81 2.83
C LYS A 126 0.84 23.62 2.95
N GLU A 127 0.37 22.57 3.61
CA GLU A 127 1.10 21.32 3.83
C GLU A 127 0.29 20.16 3.25
N LYS A 128 0.97 19.23 2.56
CA LYS A 128 0.37 17.97 2.13
C LYS A 128 1.02 16.84 2.90
N GLU A 129 0.21 16.06 3.60
CA GLU A 129 0.64 14.87 4.36
C GLU A 129 -0.02 13.62 3.76
N LEU A 130 0.76 12.58 3.48
CA LEU A 130 0.20 11.31 3.01
C LEU A 130 -0.32 10.51 4.22
N ARG A 131 -1.56 10.04 4.14
CA ARG A 131 -2.18 9.26 5.21
C ARG A 131 -2.58 7.87 4.74
N VAL A 132 -2.06 6.85 5.42
CA VAL A 132 -2.54 5.48 5.34
C VAL A 132 -3.61 5.28 6.42
N HIS A 133 -4.82 4.91 6.02
CA HIS A 133 -5.99 4.87 6.91
C HIS A 133 -6.93 3.71 6.56
N LYS A 134 -7.73 3.29 7.55
CA LYS A 134 -8.78 2.31 7.35
C LYS A 134 -9.85 2.84 6.40
N LYS A 135 -10.30 2.01 5.46
CA LYS A 135 -11.45 2.28 4.60
C LYS A 135 -12.70 1.61 5.17
N PHE A 136 -13.85 2.23 4.97
CA PHE A 136 -15.14 1.73 5.43
C PHE A 136 -16.07 1.53 4.23
N PHE A 137 -16.75 0.38 4.20
CA PHE A 137 -17.67 0.00 3.13
C PHE A 137 -19.05 -0.22 3.75
N SER A 138 -19.95 0.75 3.57
CA SER A 138 -21.35 0.66 4.01
C SER A 138 -22.26 -0.01 2.98
N GLY A 139 -21.86 -0.07 1.71
CA GLY A 139 -22.66 -0.63 0.61
C GLY A 139 -22.49 -2.13 0.36
N LEU A 140 -21.51 -2.78 0.99
CA LEU A 140 -21.24 -4.21 0.80
C LEU A 140 -21.94 -5.05 1.88
N SER A 141 -22.54 -6.15 1.44
CA SER A 141 -23.05 -7.25 2.28
C SER A 141 -21.95 -7.92 3.08
N LYS A 142 -22.32 -8.82 3.99
CA LYS A 142 -21.33 -9.55 4.81
C LYS A 142 -20.56 -10.56 3.94
N GLU A 143 -21.26 -11.17 3.00
CA GLU A 143 -20.75 -12.18 2.08
C GLU A 143 -19.71 -11.56 1.14
N GLU A 144 -20.03 -10.41 0.51
CA GLU A 144 -19.09 -9.69 -0.36
C GLU A 144 -17.84 -9.23 0.40
N LYS A 145 -18.00 -8.72 1.64
CA LYS A 145 -16.85 -8.35 2.48
C LYS A 145 -15.96 -9.55 2.79
N LYS A 146 -16.55 -10.72 2.97
CA LYS A 146 -15.80 -11.94 3.25
C LYS A 146 -15.00 -12.38 2.03
N GLU A 147 -15.64 -12.43 0.86
CA GLU A 147 -14.99 -12.80 -0.40
C GLU A 147 -13.82 -11.86 -0.74
N LEU A 148 -14.03 -10.55 -0.56
CA LEU A 148 -13.04 -9.53 -0.90
C LEU A 148 -11.89 -9.43 0.11
N PHE A 149 -12.19 -9.50 1.42
CA PHE A 149 -11.21 -9.15 2.45
C PHE A 149 -10.73 -10.33 3.31
N VAL A 150 -11.46 -11.44 3.34
CA VAL A 150 -11.20 -12.58 4.25
C VAL A 150 -10.68 -13.79 3.49
N ASP A 151 -11.40 -14.21 2.46
CA ASP A 151 -11.02 -15.32 1.59
C ASP A 151 -9.90 -14.89 0.61
#